data_AF-A0A087XC44-F1
#
_entry.id   AF-A0A087XC44-F1
#
_cell.length_a   1.000
_cell.length_b   1.000
_cell.length_c   1.000
_cell.angle_alpha   90.00
_cell.angle_beta   90.00
_cell.angle_gamma   90.00
#
_symmetry.space_group_name_H-M   'P 1'
#
loop_
_entity.id
_entity.type
_entity.pdbx_description
1 polymer ?
#
loop_
_entity_poly.entity_id
_entity_poly.type
_entity_poly.pdbx_seq_one_letter_code
_entity_poly.pdbx_strand_id
1 'polypeptide(L)'
;MEISDLQKKLEIDYGTDWEYLFLNGQCYKLKVYEYMYTLCPFNTVSQKSTEGTEVSLGLWGMWAGPAKNRYSQMVYENGEPCWQGGSRTTSVTLTCGTETGLRSVKEPSKCQYIMDFETPVACQPVLKQRGVHSEL
;
A
#
# COMPACT_ATOMS: atom_id res chain seq x y z
N MET A 1 5.01 -23.35 -3.91
CA MET A 1 3.87 -22.65 -3.29
C MET A 1 3.28 -23.63 -2.30
N GLU A 2 3.51 -23.40 -1.01
CA GLU A 2 3.04 -24.31 0.03
C GLU A 2 1.63 -23.89 0.47
N ILE A 3 0.85 -24.83 0.99
CA ILE A 3 -0.54 -24.58 1.43
C ILE A 3 -0.60 -23.49 2.51
N SER A 4 0.43 -23.38 3.35
CA SER A 4 0.57 -22.36 4.39
C SER A 4 0.62 -20.93 3.84
N ASP A 5 1.22 -20.72 2.68
CA ASP A 5 1.32 -19.39 2.07
C ASP A 5 -0.04 -18.92 1.54
N LEU A 6 -0.86 -19.86 1.06
CA LEU A 6 -2.21 -19.60 0.60
C LEU A 6 -3.14 -19.28 1.76
N GLN A 7 -3.00 -19.98 2.89
CA GLN A 7 -3.78 -19.70 4.10
C GLN A 7 -3.52 -18.27 4.60
N LYS A 8 -2.25 -17.86 4.70
CA LYS A 8 -1.91 -16.48 5.10
C LYS A 8 -2.50 -15.41 4.16
N LYS A 9 -2.55 -15.68 2.86
CA LYS A 9 -3.17 -14.76 1.89
C LYS A 9 -4.67 -14.62 2.11
N LEU A 10 -5.37 -15.71 2.42
CA LEU A 10 -6.82 -15.69 2.67
C LEU A 10 -7.21 -14.96 3.96
N GLU A 11 -6.26 -14.78 4.89
CA GLU A 11 -6.48 -14.05 6.15
C GLU A 11 -6.36 -12.53 6.01
N ILE A 12 -5.88 -12.03 4.86
CA ILE A 12 -5.67 -10.60 4.64
C ILE A 12 -7.02 -9.90 4.39
N ASP A 13 -7.26 -8.81 5.11
CA ASP A 13 -8.39 -7.90 4.91
C ASP A 13 -8.22 -7.16 3.57
N TYR A 14 -8.87 -7.65 2.51
CA TYR A 14 -8.86 -7.03 1.18
C TYR A 14 -9.98 -6.00 0.96
N GLY A 15 -10.59 -5.49 2.02
CA GLY A 15 -11.82 -4.70 1.91
C GLY A 15 -13.07 -5.54 2.20
N THR A 16 -14.19 -4.86 2.42
CA THR A 16 -15.46 -5.53 2.79
C THR A 16 -16.00 -6.41 1.67
N ASP A 17 -15.77 -6.00 0.43
CA ASP A 17 -16.21 -6.69 -0.79
C ASP A 17 -15.00 -7.22 -1.59
N TRP A 18 -13.85 -7.39 -0.92
CA TRP A 18 -12.58 -7.82 -1.53
C TRP A 18 -12.07 -6.87 -2.63
N GLU A 19 -12.50 -5.61 -2.59
CA GLU A 19 -12.25 -4.62 -3.61
C GLU A 19 -10.75 -4.35 -3.83
N TYR A 20 -9.91 -4.52 -2.81
CA TYR A 20 -8.46 -4.34 -2.92
C TYR A 20 -7.70 -5.59 -3.36
N LEU A 21 -8.36 -6.75 -3.52
CA LEU A 21 -7.70 -8.02 -3.85
C LEU A 21 -6.86 -7.93 -5.12
N PHE A 22 -7.29 -7.16 -6.13
CA PHE A 22 -6.57 -7.05 -7.40
C PHE A 22 -5.17 -6.43 -7.27
N LEU A 23 -4.89 -5.70 -6.18
CA LEU A 23 -3.57 -5.15 -5.90
C LEU A 23 -2.61 -6.23 -5.38
N ASN A 24 -3.12 -7.33 -4.84
CA ASN A 24 -2.30 -8.42 -4.33
C ASN A 24 -1.52 -9.09 -5.46
N GLY A 25 -0.21 -9.25 -5.26
CA GLY A 25 0.69 -9.81 -6.28
C GLY A 25 1.10 -8.83 -7.39
N GLN A 26 0.58 -7.60 -7.39
CA GLN A 26 1.08 -6.51 -8.22
C GLN A 26 2.18 -5.75 -7.47
N CYS A 27 3.12 -5.17 -8.22
CA CYS A 27 4.18 -4.35 -7.64
C CYS A 27 4.37 -3.07 -8.47
N TYR A 28 4.42 -1.94 -7.78
CA TYR A 28 4.50 -0.62 -8.37
C TYR A 28 5.84 0.02 -8.00
N LYS A 29 6.51 0.56 -9.01
CA LYS A 29 7.88 1.07 -8.88
C LYS A 29 7.93 2.57 -9.11
N LEU A 30 8.73 3.27 -8.30
CA LEU A 30 9.02 4.68 -8.50
C LEU A 30 10.51 4.92 -8.30
N LYS A 31 11.15 5.54 -9.29
CA LYS A 31 12.54 6.00 -9.17
C LYS A 31 12.55 7.40 -8.56
N VAL A 32 13.27 7.57 -7.45
CA VAL A 32 13.49 8.87 -6.81
C VAL A 32 14.99 8.98 -6.52
N TYR A 33 15.65 9.96 -7.14
CA TYR A 33 17.11 10.10 -7.15
C TYR A 33 17.83 8.81 -7.61
N GLU A 34 18.66 8.24 -6.75
CA GLU A 34 19.48 7.03 -6.97
C GLU A 34 18.78 5.73 -6.51
N TYR A 35 17.55 5.83 -6.02
CA TYR A 35 16.81 4.67 -5.48
C TYR A 35 15.58 4.35 -6.32
N MET A 36 15.36 3.05 -6.52
CA MET A 36 14.12 2.49 -7.05
C MET A 36 13.32 1.92 -5.87
N TYR A 37 12.20 2.55 -5.56
CA TYR A 37 11.27 2.06 -4.55
C TYR A 37 10.27 1.12 -5.20
N THR A 38 9.96 0.02 -4.53
CA THR A 38 8.97 -0.96 -4.96
C THR A 38 7.96 -1.17 -3.84
N LEU A 39 6.69 -0.89 -4.13
CA LEU A 39 5.55 -1.22 -3.29
C LEU A 39 4.83 -2.43 -3.88
N CYS A 40 4.76 -3.53 -3.13
CA CYS A 40 3.89 -4.66 -3.45
C CYS A 40 2.76 -4.70 -2.38
N PRO A 41 1.55 -4.21 -2.71
CA PRO A 41 0.42 -4.21 -1.79
C PRO A 41 0.20 -5.58 -1.12
N PHE A 42 -0.04 -5.57 0.19
CA PHE A 42 -0.25 -6.77 1.02
C PHE A 42 0.95 -7.74 1.14
N ASN A 43 2.13 -7.32 0.67
CA ASN A 43 3.34 -8.12 0.77
C ASN A 43 4.48 -7.30 1.39
N THR A 44 5.22 -6.55 0.59
CA THR A 44 6.45 -5.86 1.05
C THR A 44 6.62 -4.50 0.41
N VAL A 45 7.42 -3.65 1.05
CA VAL A 45 8.02 -2.45 0.47
C VAL A 45 9.53 -2.61 0.48
N SER A 46 10.19 -2.34 -0.65
CA SER A 46 11.65 -2.36 -0.74
C SER A 46 12.20 -1.13 -1.45
N GLN A 47 13.49 -0.88 -1.22
CA GLN A 47 14.27 0.14 -1.91
C GLN A 47 15.51 -0.53 -2.49
N LYS A 48 15.82 -0.25 -3.75
CA LYS A 48 17.02 -0.71 -4.42
C LYS A 48 17.87 0.45 -4.90
N SER A 49 19.14 0.50 -4.50
CA SER A 49 20.09 1.50 -5.01
C SER A 49 20.52 1.17 -6.45
N THR A 50 21.05 2.16 -7.16
CA THR A 50 21.69 1.96 -8.48
C THR A 50 22.85 0.96 -8.45
N GLU A 51 23.50 0.81 -7.30
CA GLU A 51 24.60 -0.15 -7.07
C GLU A 51 24.08 -1.60 -6.89
N GLY A 52 22.77 -1.78 -6.74
CA GLY A 52 22.12 -3.08 -6.67
C GLY A 52 21.78 -3.55 -5.26
N THR A 53 22.19 -2.82 -4.22
CA THR A 53 21.81 -3.10 -2.83
C THR A 53 20.32 -2.89 -2.65
N GLU A 54 19.62 -3.94 -2.20
CA GLU A 54 18.19 -3.90 -1.90
C GLU A 54 17.98 -4.00 -0.39
N VAL A 55 17.12 -3.12 0.12
CA VAL A 55 16.79 -3.00 1.54
C VAL A 55 15.28 -3.11 1.70
N SER A 56 14.84 -3.94 2.63
CA SER A 56 13.41 -4.02 3.00
C SER A 56 13.00 -2.83 3.84
N LEU A 57 11.97 -2.10 3.40
CA LEU A 57 11.39 -0.96 4.12
C LEU A 57 10.14 -1.34 4.94
N GLY A 58 9.74 -2.61 4.90
CA GLY A 58 8.64 -3.15 5.69
C GLY A 58 7.89 -4.28 5.00
N LEU A 59 7.24 -5.10 5.80
CA LEU A 59 6.29 -6.14 5.45
C LEU A 59 4.89 -5.65 5.77
N TRP A 60 3.89 -6.10 5.01
CA TRP A 60 2.49 -5.75 5.25
C TRP A 60 2.10 -6.06 6.71
N GLY A 61 1.65 -5.03 7.41
CA GLY A 61 1.14 -5.15 8.77
C GLY A 61 -0.37 -5.08 8.79
N MET A 62 -0.92 -3.89 8.54
CA MET A 62 -2.34 -3.64 8.71
C MET A 62 -2.84 -2.39 7.96
N TRP A 63 -4.16 -2.28 7.89
CA TRP A 63 -4.83 -1.02 7.59
C TRP A 63 -4.80 -0.08 8.81
N ALA A 64 -4.56 1.20 8.57
CA ALA A 64 -4.46 2.23 9.60
C ALA A 64 -5.24 3.51 9.27
N GLY A 65 -6.17 3.46 8.32
CA GLY A 65 -7.04 4.60 8.02
C GLY A 65 -7.99 4.92 9.19
N PRO A 66 -8.49 6.17 9.28
CA PRO A 66 -9.42 6.59 10.32
C PRO A 66 -10.76 5.85 10.19
N ALA A 67 -11.60 5.85 11.23
CA ALA A 67 -12.87 5.12 11.25
C ALA A 67 -13.81 5.42 10.06
N LYS A 68 -13.78 6.64 9.51
CA LYS A 68 -14.57 7.05 8.34
C LYS A 68 -14.03 6.52 7.01
N ASN A 69 -12.76 6.13 6.96
CA ASN A 69 -12.11 5.58 5.78
C ASN A 69 -10.95 4.65 6.21
N ARG A 70 -11.29 3.47 6.73
CA ARG A 70 -10.35 2.48 7.27
C ARG A 70 -9.25 2.11 6.27
N TYR A 71 -9.59 2.07 4.99
CA TYR A 71 -8.72 1.61 3.91
C TYR A 71 -7.88 2.73 3.27
N SER A 72 -7.85 3.93 3.87
CA SER A 72 -7.07 5.05 3.32
C SER A 72 -5.56 4.95 3.56
N GLN A 73 -5.10 4.05 4.42
CA GLN A 73 -3.69 3.95 4.78
C GLN A 73 -3.28 2.50 5.07
N MET A 74 -2.19 2.09 4.46
CA MET A 74 -1.51 0.81 4.68
C MET A 74 -0.24 1.05 5.51
N VAL A 75 0.00 0.20 6.50
CA VAL A 75 1.21 0.25 7.32
C VAL A 75 2.05 -0.99 7.06
N TYR A 76 3.34 -0.75 6.82
CA TYR A 76 4.36 -1.76 6.62
C TYR A 76 5.42 -1.65 7.71
N GLU A 77 5.69 -2.76 8.39
CA GLU A 77 6.53 -2.81 9.58
C GLU A 77 7.58 -3.91 9.46
N ASN A 78 8.49 -4.02 10.44
CA ASN A 78 9.49 -5.09 10.47
C ASN A 78 10.39 -5.13 9.22
N GLY A 79 10.71 -3.95 8.66
CA GLY A 79 11.73 -3.82 7.64
C GLY A 79 13.14 -4.10 8.20
N GLU A 80 14.14 -4.00 7.32
CA GLU A 80 15.52 -4.25 7.69
C GLU A 80 15.98 -3.33 8.83
N PRO A 81 16.73 -3.83 9.83
CA PRO A 81 17.21 -3.03 10.95
C PRO A 81 17.97 -1.77 10.51
N CYS A 82 17.62 -0.66 11.13
CA CYS A 82 18.30 0.61 10.97
C CYS A 82 19.26 0.83 12.15
N TRP A 83 20.49 1.24 11.87
CA TRP A 83 21.58 1.26 12.85
C TRP A 83 21.32 2.10 14.12
N GLN A 84 20.30 2.97 14.12
CA GLN A 84 20.05 3.96 15.17
C GLN A 84 18.62 3.96 15.77
N GLY A 85 17.71 3.07 15.41
CA GLY A 85 16.30 3.30 15.81
C GLY A 85 15.27 2.22 15.53
N GLY A 86 15.66 0.94 15.42
CA GLY A 86 14.73 -0.16 15.21
C GLY A 86 14.56 -0.56 13.74
N SER A 87 13.49 -1.29 13.44
CA SER A 87 13.18 -1.74 12.07
C SER A 87 12.64 -0.60 11.21
N ARG A 88 12.98 -0.61 9.91
CA ARG A 88 12.39 0.32 8.94
C ARG A 88 10.88 0.10 8.86
N THR A 89 10.14 1.21 8.71
CA THR A 89 8.68 1.20 8.59
C THR A 89 8.23 2.11 7.45
N THR A 90 7.17 1.74 6.76
CA THR A 90 6.58 2.54 5.68
C THR A 90 5.09 2.74 5.91
N SER A 91 4.62 3.97 5.80
CA SER A 91 3.18 4.30 5.73
C SER A 91 2.80 4.67 4.30
N VAL A 92 1.81 3.99 3.74
CA VAL A 92 1.34 4.23 2.37
C VAL A 92 -0.07 4.79 2.42
N THR A 93 -0.26 6.01 1.94
CA THR A 93 -1.57 6.66 1.83
C THR A 93 -2.19 6.32 0.49
N LEU A 94 -3.44 5.85 0.49
CA LEU A 94 -4.19 5.53 -0.71
C LEU A 94 -5.00 6.76 -1.14
N THR A 95 -4.84 7.17 -2.39
CA THR A 95 -5.58 8.29 -2.99
C THR A 95 -6.40 7.82 -4.18
N CYS A 96 -7.60 8.37 -4.33
CA CYS A 96 -8.43 8.15 -5.51
C CYS A 96 -7.78 8.77 -6.75
N GLY A 97 -7.75 8.03 -7.85
CA GLY A 97 -7.32 8.51 -9.15
C GLY A 97 -7.63 7.51 -10.26
N THR A 98 -7.26 7.85 -11.49
CA THR A 98 -7.63 7.06 -12.69
C THR A 98 -6.69 5.91 -12.97
N GLU A 99 -5.50 5.94 -12.37
CA GLU A 99 -4.46 4.94 -12.59
C GLU A 99 -4.05 4.31 -11.26
N THR A 100 -3.51 3.10 -11.32
CA THR A 100 -2.93 2.45 -10.14
C THR A 100 -1.42 2.60 -10.18
N GLY A 101 -0.84 3.31 -9.22
CA GLY A 101 0.60 3.56 -9.22
C GLY A 101 1.12 4.33 -8.02
N LEU A 102 2.41 4.12 -7.73
CA LEU A 102 3.15 4.85 -6.72
C LEU A 102 3.45 6.26 -7.23
N ARG A 103 2.97 7.28 -6.52
CA ARG A 103 3.06 8.69 -6.94
C ARG A 103 4.18 9.44 -6.25
N SER A 104 4.42 9.16 -4.98
CA SER A 104 5.46 9.83 -4.21
C SER A 104 6.06 8.90 -3.15
N VAL A 105 7.33 9.15 -2.82
CA VAL A 105 8.03 8.52 -1.70
C VAL A 105 8.88 9.59 -1.02
N LYS A 106 8.82 9.65 0.32
CA LYS A 106 9.63 10.56 1.14
C LYS A 106 10.12 9.82 2.39
N GLU A 107 11.30 10.22 2.87
CA GLU A 107 11.86 9.79 4.15
C GLU A 107 11.86 10.99 5.11
N PRO A 108 10.72 11.30 5.77
CA PRO A 108 10.62 12.47 6.66
C PRO A 108 11.50 12.35 7.90
N SER A 109 11.76 11.12 8.35
CA SER A 109 12.70 10.83 9.43
C SER A 109 13.47 9.57 9.08
N LYS A 110 14.65 9.40 9.67
CA LYS A 110 15.55 8.30 9.35
C LYS A 110 14.84 6.96 9.51
N CYS A 111 14.84 6.14 8.45
CA CYS A 111 14.25 4.81 8.41
C CYS A 111 12.71 4.77 8.55
N GLN A 112 12.03 5.92 8.45
CA GLN A 112 10.58 6.03 8.33
C GLN A 112 10.23 6.60 6.97
N TYR A 113 9.40 5.87 6.23
CA TYR A 113 9.03 6.24 4.87
C TYR A 113 7.54 6.53 4.80
N ILE A 114 7.19 7.54 4.02
CA ILE A 114 5.81 7.83 3.64
C ILE A 114 5.70 7.74 2.12
N MET A 115 4.62 7.12 1.64
CA MET A 115 4.34 6.96 0.22
C MET A 115 2.92 7.37 -0.10
N ASP A 116 2.72 7.97 -1.27
CA ASP A 116 1.40 8.21 -1.84
C ASP A 116 1.15 7.21 -2.97
N PHE A 117 0.09 6.43 -2.85
CA PHE A 117 -0.30 5.41 -3.81
C PHE A 117 -1.68 5.74 -4.37
N GLU A 118 -1.73 6.03 -5.66
CA GLU A 118 -2.98 6.30 -6.34
C GLU A 118 -3.59 5.01 -6.85
N THR A 119 -4.91 4.86 -6.73
CA THR A 119 -5.63 3.74 -7.33
C THR A 119 -7.12 4.03 -7.51
N PRO A 120 -7.78 3.54 -8.59
CA PRO A 120 -9.22 3.70 -8.78
C PRO A 120 -10.06 3.07 -7.68
N VAL A 121 -9.57 2.01 -7.02
CA VAL A 121 -10.33 1.36 -5.93
C VAL A 121 -10.45 2.24 -4.69
N ALA A 122 -9.55 3.20 -4.51
CA ALA A 122 -9.65 4.18 -3.42
C ALA A 122 -10.72 5.25 -3.69
N CYS A 123 -11.29 5.29 -4.89
CA CYS A 123 -12.43 6.14 -5.18
C CYS A 123 -13.68 5.53 -4.55
N GLN A 124 -14.32 6.26 -3.63
CA GLN A 124 -15.61 5.84 -3.12
C GLN A 124 -16.59 5.74 -4.29
N PRO A 125 -17.40 4.67 -4.38
CA PRO A 125 -18.51 4.67 -5.30
C PRO A 125 -19.35 5.90 -4.97
N VAL A 126 -19.63 6.73 -5.97
CA VAL A 126 -20.62 7.79 -5.84
C VAL A 126 -21.85 7.09 -5.27
N LEU A 127 -22.27 7.45 -4.06
CA LEU A 127 -23.51 6.96 -3.50
C LEU A 127 -24.56 7.26 -4.57
N LYS A 128 -24.98 6.24 -5.32
CA LYS A 128 -26.17 6.35 -6.16
C LYS A 128 -27.26 6.59 -5.14
N GLN A 129 -27.58 7.86 -4.89
CA GLN A 129 -28.88 8.19 -4.34
C GLN A 129 -29.83 7.45 -5.26
N ARG A 130 -30.60 6.50 -4.69
CA ARG A 130 -31.68 5.85 -5.40
C ARG A 130 -32.59 6.98 -5.85
N GLY A 131 -32.36 7.47 -7.06
CA GLY A 131 -33.22 8.41 -7.71
C GLY A 131 -34.56 7.71 -7.80
N VAL A 132 -35.52 8.22 -7.03
CA VAL A 132 -36.92 7.89 -7.21
C VAL A 132 -37.22 8.24 -8.67
N HIS A 133 -37.32 7.23 -9.51
CA HIS A 133 -37.77 7.40 -10.89
C HIS A 133 -39.26 7.72 -10.77
N SER A 134 -39.60 9.00 -10.72
CA SER A 134 -40.97 9.45 -10.95
C SER A 134 -41.17 9.45 -12.45
N GLU A 135 -41.67 8.34 -12.98
CA GLU A 135 -42.28 8.34 -14.30
C GLU A 135 -43.58 9.17 -14.19
N LEU A 136 -43.62 10.27 -14.92
CA LEU A 136 -44.80 11.11 -15.19
C LEU A 136 -45.27 10.80 -16.61
#